data_AF-A0A3C1CBX6-F1
#
_entry.id   AF-A0A3C1CBX6-F1
#
_cell.length_a   1.000
_cell.length_b   1.000
_cell.length_c   1.000
_cell.angle_alpha   90.00
_cell.angle_beta   90.00
_cell.angle_gamma   90.00
#
_symmetry.space_group_name_H-M   'P 1'
#
loop_
_entity.id
_entity.type
_entity.pdbx_description
1 polymer ?
#
loop_
_entity_poly.entity_id
_entity_poly.type
_entity_poly.pdbx_seq_one_letter_code
_entity_poly.pdbx_strand_id
1 'polypeptide(L)'
;EQTETTSILRDLLSADFNRIVVNDKTLYSDTKSYIQRIAPEKAEIVSLYHNGSSLFDTHGITKQVKSSFGKTVNLESGAYIIIEHTEALHVIDVNSGYKSVGSNQEQNALETNLEAADEIARQLRLRDLGGIIVVDFIDMKLPENKKKLLEKMEACLANDRAKHTILPISKFGIMQITRQRMKPEVNINTQEACPTCNGTGKITSTLLLEDEIEKNLSYLIKHKHEQLKLVVHPFVYAYLTKGWFWKTKMAIWNKKFGQKTAISSDSSYHLTEYHFFDKNEEEIKL
;
A
#
# COMPACT_ATOMS: atom_id res chain seq x y z
N GLU A 1 -6.42 35.85 4.79
CA GLU A 1 -6.39 34.62 5.61
C GLU A 1 -5.35 33.68 5.05
N GLN A 2 -4.60 32.97 5.90
CA GLN A 2 -3.57 32.01 5.47
C GLN A 2 -4.27 30.68 5.17
N THR A 3 -4.45 30.36 3.89
CA THR A 3 -4.89 29.01 3.48
C THR A 3 -3.69 28.06 3.47
N GLU A 4 -3.91 26.76 3.68
CA GLU A 4 -2.85 25.72 3.62
C GLU A 4 -2.00 25.86 2.34
N THR A 5 -2.64 26.10 1.20
CA THR A 5 -1.99 26.33 -0.09
C THR A 5 -0.99 27.50 -0.04
N THR A 6 -1.36 28.60 0.61
CA THR A 6 -0.51 29.79 0.74
C THR A 6 0.71 29.50 1.61
N SER A 7 0.56 28.72 2.70
CA SER A 7 1.70 28.30 3.52
C SER A 7 2.64 27.38 2.73
N ILE A 8 2.08 26.38 2.03
CA ILE A 8 2.86 25.44 1.23
C ILE A 8 3.71 26.18 0.20
N LEU A 9 3.12 27.14 -0.52
CA LEU A 9 3.84 27.94 -1.52
C LEU A 9 4.92 28.80 -0.88
N ARG A 10 4.64 29.50 0.23
CA ARG A 10 5.67 30.27 0.96
C ARG A 10 6.85 29.38 1.39
N ASP A 11 6.56 28.14 1.80
CA ASP A 11 7.54 27.26 2.43
C ASP A 11 8.29 26.35 1.43
N LEU A 12 7.83 26.25 0.17
CA LEU A 12 8.40 25.36 -0.85
C LEU A 12 8.81 26.06 -2.15
N LEU A 13 8.20 27.19 -2.50
CA LEU A 13 8.45 27.84 -3.78
C LEU A 13 9.90 28.30 -3.86
N SER A 14 10.63 27.78 -4.85
CA SER A 14 12.01 28.16 -5.13
C SER A 14 12.18 28.68 -6.57
N ALA A 15 13.38 29.15 -6.90
CA ALA A 15 13.73 29.60 -8.26
C ALA A 15 13.51 28.49 -9.30
N ASP A 16 13.70 27.21 -8.93
CA ASP A 16 13.68 26.05 -9.83
C ASP A 16 12.25 25.51 -10.11
N PHE A 17 11.21 26.11 -9.54
CA PHE A 17 9.83 25.72 -9.81
C PHE A 17 9.41 26.15 -11.22
N ASN A 18 9.10 25.16 -12.05
CA ASN A 18 8.73 25.36 -13.46
C ASN A 18 7.23 25.19 -13.73
N ARG A 19 6.50 24.53 -12.82
CA ARG A 19 5.07 24.27 -12.98
C ARG A 19 4.37 24.02 -11.65
N ILE A 20 3.20 24.61 -11.48
CA ILE A 20 2.24 24.34 -10.40
C ILE A 20 0.94 23.90 -11.07
N VAL A 21 0.41 22.74 -10.69
CA VAL A 21 -0.79 22.17 -11.30
C VAL A 21 -1.87 22.03 -10.24
N VAL A 22 -3.04 22.60 -10.49
CA VAL A 22 -4.18 22.62 -9.56
C VAL A 22 -5.40 22.06 -10.27
N ASN A 23 -6.19 21.19 -9.66
CA ASN A 23 -7.37 20.58 -10.26
C ASN A 23 -8.71 21.18 -9.78
N ASP A 24 -8.66 22.21 -8.93
CA ASP A 24 -9.81 22.99 -8.48
C ASP A 24 -9.73 24.44 -9.00
N LYS A 25 -10.87 24.96 -9.48
CA LYS A 25 -10.94 26.29 -10.10
C LYS A 25 -10.71 27.42 -9.10
N THR A 26 -11.25 27.28 -7.89
CA THR A 26 -11.13 28.29 -6.84
C THR A 26 -9.68 28.37 -6.37
N LEU A 27 -9.10 27.21 -6.04
CA LEU A 27 -7.69 27.10 -5.65
C LEU A 27 -6.73 27.58 -6.75
N TYR A 28 -7.04 27.35 -8.02
CA TYR A 28 -6.26 27.87 -9.14
C TYR A 28 -6.23 29.41 -9.13
N SER A 29 -7.38 30.05 -9.01
CA SER A 29 -7.50 31.51 -8.96
C SER A 29 -6.74 32.10 -7.77
N ASP A 30 -6.91 31.50 -6.59
CA ASP A 30 -6.24 31.94 -5.36
C ASP A 30 -4.72 31.76 -5.46
N THR A 31 -4.27 30.61 -5.97
CA THR A 31 -2.85 30.30 -6.15
C THR A 31 -2.21 31.26 -7.16
N LYS A 32 -2.85 31.49 -8.31
CA LYS A 32 -2.34 32.42 -9.33
C LYS A 32 -2.24 33.85 -8.78
N SER A 33 -3.28 34.30 -8.06
CA SER A 33 -3.29 35.63 -7.42
C SER A 33 -2.20 35.78 -6.37
N TYR A 34 -1.94 34.73 -5.58
CA TYR A 34 -0.88 34.72 -4.58
C TYR A 34 0.50 34.82 -5.24
N ILE A 35 0.79 33.97 -6.22
CA ILE A 35 2.06 33.96 -6.95
C ILE A 35 2.28 35.31 -7.66
N GLN A 36 1.26 35.88 -8.30
CA GLN A 36 1.34 37.20 -8.93
C GLN A 36 1.76 38.30 -7.95
N ARG A 37 1.41 38.19 -6.66
CA ARG A 37 1.78 39.16 -5.64
C ARG A 37 3.22 39.00 -5.15
N ILE A 38 3.71 37.76 -5.04
CA ILE A 38 5.02 37.46 -4.43
C ILE A 38 6.16 37.25 -5.44
N ALA A 39 5.82 36.80 -6.66
CA ALA A 39 6.73 36.47 -7.75
C ALA A 39 5.99 36.64 -9.10
N PRO A 40 5.72 37.89 -9.54
CA PRO A 40 4.94 38.18 -10.75
C PRO A 40 5.45 37.46 -12.00
N GLU A 41 6.77 37.30 -12.13
CA GLU A 41 7.45 36.61 -13.23
C GLU A 41 7.14 35.11 -13.31
N LYS A 42 6.63 34.52 -12.21
CA LYS A 42 6.25 33.11 -12.11
C LYS A 42 4.75 32.86 -12.25
N ALA A 43 3.94 33.89 -12.47
CA ALA A 43 2.47 33.73 -12.50
C ALA A 43 1.98 32.71 -13.54
N GLU A 44 2.69 32.56 -14.65
CA GLU A 44 2.32 31.67 -15.75
C GLU A 44 2.71 30.20 -15.54
N ILE A 45 3.45 29.87 -14.47
CA ILE A 45 3.73 28.46 -14.13
C ILE A 45 2.52 27.76 -13.50
N VAL A 46 1.50 28.52 -13.07
CA VAL A 46 0.27 27.99 -12.46
C VAL A 46 -0.70 27.58 -13.57
N SER A 47 -1.07 26.30 -13.60
CA SER A 47 -1.97 25.71 -14.60
C SER A 47 -3.14 24.98 -13.95
N LEU A 48 -4.34 25.15 -14.52
CA LEU A 48 -5.53 24.39 -14.12
C LEU A 48 -5.55 23.06 -14.88
N TYR A 49 -5.73 21.98 -14.14
CA TYR A 49 -5.89 20.63 -14.65
C TYR A 49 -7.37 20.30 -14.78
N HIS A 50 -7.78 19.87 -15.96
CA HIS A 50 -9.18 19.61 -16.31
C HIS A 50 -9.40 18.26 -17.01
N ASN A 51 -8.39 17.39 -17.04
CA ASN A 51 -8.55 16.09 -17.69
C ASN A 51 -9.42 15.20 -16.80
N GLY A 52 -10.32 14.41 -17.39
CA GLY A 52 -11.29 13.59 -16.64
C GLY A 52 -10.68 12.48 -15.76
N SER A 53 -9.38 12.22 -15.89
CA SER A 53 -8.60 11.34 -15.00
C SER A 53 -8.02 12.10 -13.81
N SER A 54 -7.76 11.43 -12.68
CA SER A 54 -7.14 12.06 -11.51
C SER A 54 -5.79 12.73 -11.85
N LEU A 55 -5.56 13.93 -11.29
CA LEU A 55 -4.30 14.67 -11.44
C LEU A 55 -3.10 13.82 -11.01
N PHE A 56 -3.22 13.12 -9.88
CA PHE A 56 -2.13 12.31 -9.35
C PHE A 56 -1.88 11.05 -10.19
N ASP A 57 -2.93 10.47 -10.78
CA ASP A 57 -2.79 9.29 -11.64
C ASP A 57 -2.07 9.64 -12.94
N THR A 58 -2.46 10.76 -13.57
CA THR A 58 -1.83 11.26 -14.80
C THR A 58 -0.33 11.55 -14.63
N HIS A 59 0.08 11.94 -13.43
CA HIS A 59 1.49 12.18 -13.09
C HIS A 59 2.17 11.00 -12.37
N GLY A 60 1.50 9.85 -12.24
CA GLY A 60 2.06 8.66 -11.58
C GLY A 60 2.30 8.80 -10.06
N ILE A 61 1.82 9.90 -9.46
CA ILE A 61 2.01 10.22 -8.04
C ILE A 61 1.23 9.24 -7.16
N THR A 62 0.03 8.82 -7.56
CA THR A 62 -0.79 7.88 -6.77
C THR A 62 -0.05 6.57 -6.50
N LYS A 63 0.62 6.01 -7.51
CA LYS A 63 1.43 4.80 -7.35
C LYS A 63 2.58 5.04 -6.36
N GLN A 64 3.27 6.17 -6.48
CA GLN A 64 4.38 6.53 -5.59
C GLN A 64 3.91 6.76 -4.14
N VAL A 65 2.74 7.37 -3.94
CA VAL A 65 2.14 7.55 -2.61
C VAL A 65 1.78 6.18 -2.02
N LYS A 66 1.05 5.33 -2.75
CA LYS A 66 0.70 3.99 -2.28
C LYS A 66 1.95 3.15 -1.93
N SER A 67 3.02 3.23 -2.73
CA SER A 67 4.27 2.49 -2.45
C SER A 67 5.09 3.11 -1.31
N SER A 68 5.09 4.44 -1.18
CA SER A 68 5.92 5.14 -0.20
C SER A 68 5.32 5.18 1.20
N PHE A 69 4.00 5.07 1.35
CA PHE A 69 3.33 5.16 2.66
C PHE A 69 3.04 3.79 3.31
N GLY A 70 3.35 2.68 2.62
CA GLY A 70 3.24 1.33 3.18
C GLY A 70 4.20 1.09 4.35
N LYS A 71 3.94 0.06 5.16
CA LYS A 71 4.85 -0.35 6.26
C LYS A 71 6.27 -0.68 5.74
N THR A 72 6.36 -1.32 4.58
CA THR A 72 7.62 -1.69 3.93
C THR A 72 7.88 -0.77 2.74
N VAL A 73 9.10 -0.24 2.65
CA VAL A 73 9.55 0.62 1.55
C VAL A 73 10.76 -0.03 0.91
N ASN A 74 10.64 -0.39 -0.36
CA ASN A 74 11.73 -1.01 -1.12
C ASN A 74 12.72 0.05 -1.62
N LEU A 75 14.00 -0.30 -1.58
CA LEU A 75 15.12 0.47 -2.10
C LEU A 75 15.48 0.00 -3.52
N GLU A 76 16.25 0.80 -4.27
CA GLU A 76 16.61 0.50 -5.67
C GLU A 76 17.46 -0.76 -5.77
N SER A 77 18.31 -1.02 -4.77
CA SER A 77 19.17 -2.20 -4.74
C SER A 77 18.46 -3.51 -4.37
N GLY A 78 17.16 -3.47 -4.08
CA GLY A 78 16.38 -4.63 -3.62
C GLY A 78 16.44 -4.88 -2.10
N ALA A 79 17.18 -4.04 -1.37
CA ALA A 79 17.01 -3.87 0.07
C ALA A 79 15.67 -3.19 0.38
N TYR A 80 15.25 -3.19 1.65
CA TYR A 80 14.02 -2.52 2.07
C TYR A 80 14.10 -2.04 3.51
N ILE A 81 13.33 -1.01 3.83
CA ILE A 81 13.14 -0.53 5.20
C ILE A 81 11.72 -0.82 5.68
N ILE A 82 11.58 -1.14 6.96
CA ILE A 82 10.29 -1.30 7.63
C ILE A 82 10.11 -0.11 8.56
N ILE A 83 9.01 0.62 8.42
CA ILE A 83 8.69 1.79 9.27
C ILE A 83 7.47 1.45 10.12
N GLU A 84 7.64 1.47 11.43
CA GLU A 84 6.59 1.25 12.41
C GLU A 84 6.45 2.42 13.37
N HIS A 85 5.22 2.62 13.83
CA HIS A 85 4.89 3.64 14.81
C HIS A 85 4.43 2.96 16.10
N THR A 86 4.97 3.41 17.23
CA THR A 86 4.55 3.04 18.57
C THR A 86 4.00 4.27 19.27
N GLU A 87 3.44 4.12 20.48
CA GLU A 87 2.90 5.25 21.25
C GLU A 87 3.92 6.38 21.47
N ALA A 88 5.18 6.04 21.75
CA ALA A 88 6.19 7.02 22.15
C ALA A 88 7.20 7.38 21.05
N LEU A 89 7.45 6.47 20.09
CA LEU A 89 8.51 6.62 19.11
C LEU A 89 8.22 5.91 17.79
N HIS A 90 8.97 6.29 16.75
CA HIS A 90 9.00 5.59 15.47
C HIS A 90 10.20 4.65 15.42
N VAL A 91 9.99 3.43 14.92
CA VAL A 91 11.04 2.44 14.72
C VAL A 91 11.22 2.21 13.22
N ILE A 92 12.47 2.20 12.77
CA ILE A 92 12.83 1.90 11.39
C ILE A 92 13.85 0.77 11.40
N ASP A 93 13.59 -0.29 10.65
CA ASP A 93 14.48 -1.45 10.51
C ASP A 93 14.98 -1.57 9.06
N VAL A 94 16.28 -1.82 8.86
CA VAL A 94 16.93 -1.86 7.55
C VAL A 94 17.33 -3.29 7.18
N ASN A 95 16.82 -3.78 6.06
CA ASN A 95 17.07 -5.15 5.58
C ASN A 95 17.75 -5.13 4.20
N SER A 96 18.79 -5.95 4.04
CA SER A 96 19.54 -6.09 2.78
C SER A 96 18.85 -6.91 1.69
N GLY A 97 17.72 -7.55 2.01
CA GLY A 97 17.01 -8.44 1.08
C GLY A 97 17.91 -9.55 0.53
N TYR A 98 17.78 -9.85 -0.76
CA TYR A 98 18.53 -10.92 -1.43
C TYR A 98 20.00 -10.55 -1.75
N LYS A 99 20.44 -9.32 -1.46
CA LYS A 99 21.78 -8.81 -1.81
C LYS A 99 22.93 -9.37 -0.95
N SER A 100 22.64 -10.24 0.01
CA SER A 100 23.61 -10.75 1.01
C SER A 100 24.54 -11.88 0.53
N VAL A 101 24.71 -12.11 -0.78
CA VAL A 101 25.49 -13.24 -1.30
C VAL A 101 26.85 -12.74 -1.84
N GLY A 102 27.85 -12.56 -0.97
CA GLY A 102 29.20 -12.16 -1.38
C GLY A 102 30.23 -12.14 -0.25
N SER A 103 31.52 -12.14 -0.61
CA SER A 103 32.66 -12.22 0.32
C SER A 103 32.94 -10.93 1.11
N ASN A 104 32.25 -9.82 0.81
CA ASN A 104 32.49 -8.52 1.44
C ASN A 104 31.26 -7.97 2.19
N GLN A 105 30.81 -8.69 3.22
CA GLN A 105 29.61 -8.38 4.00
C GLN A 105 29.66 -6.97 4.62
N GLU A 106 30.81 -6.53 5.10
CA GLU A 106 30.98 -5.22 5.74
C GLU A 106 30.73 -4.06 4.74
N GLN A 107 31.26 -4.18 3.52
CA GLN A 107 31.03 -3.18 2.47
C GLN A 107 29.56 -3.17 2.01
N ASN A 108 28.96 -4.35 1.83
CA ASN A 108 27.55 -4.46 1.45
C ASN A 108 26.62 -3.85 2.51
N ALA A 109 26.93 -4.04 3.79
CA ALA A 109 26.19 -3.45 4.90
C ALA A 109 26.28 -1.90 4.84
N LEU A 110 27.49 -1.36 4.67
CA LEU A 110 27.68 0.08 4.53
C LEU A 110 26.88 0.64 3.35
N GLU A 111 27.01 0.08 2.15
CA GLU A 111 26.31 0.57 0.95
C GLU A 111 24.78 0.54 1.13
N THR A 112 24.26 -0.55 1.68
CA THR A 112 22.82 -0.68 1.95
C THR A 112 22.35 0.34 2.97
N ASN A 113 23.13 0.56 4.05
CA ASN A 113 22.79 1.55 5.07
C ASN A 113 22.85 2.98 4.53
N LEU A 114 23.79 3.30 3.62
CA LEU A 114 23.88 4.62 2.99
C LEU A 114 22.70 4.90 2.05
N GLU A 115 22.22 3.90 1.33
CA GLU A 115 21.00 3.98 0.51
C GLU A 115 19.76 4.11 1.41
N ALA A 116 19.68 3.31 2.47
CA ALA A 116 18.61 3.41 3.45
C ALA A 116 18.56 4.79 4.12
N ALA A 117 19.71 5.41 4.39
CA ALA A 117 19.79 6.76 4.94
C ALA A 117 19.11 7.81 4.06
N ASP A 118 19.33 7.75 2.74
CA ASP A 118 18.66 8.65 1.78
C ASP A 118 17.14 8.47 1.82
N GLU A 119 16.68 7.21 1.80
CA GLU A 119 15.25 6.89 1.79
C GLU A 119 14.58 7.22 3.12
N ILE A 120 15.23 6.95 4.26
CA ILE A 120 14.73 7.33 5.58
C ILE A 120 14.53 8.83 5.65
N ALA A 121 15.52 9.64 5.27
CA ALA A 121 15.38 11.09 5.28
C ALA A 121 14.23 11.57 4.37
N ARG A 122 14.03 10.93 3.22
CA ARG A 122 12.88 11.19 2.33
C ARG A 122 11.56 10.85 3.02
N GLN A 123 11.46 9.70 3.67
CA GLN A 123 10.25 9.23 4.37
C GLN A 123 9.90 10.08 5.59
N LEU A 124 10.89 10.52 6.36
CA LEU A 124 10.71 11.45 7.48
C LEU A 124 10.00 12.73 7.02
N ARG A 125 10.39 13.27 5.86
CA ARG A 125 9.76 14.47 5.27
C ARG A 125 8.38 14.18 4.68
N LEU A 126 8.21 13.06 3.97
CA LEU A 126 6.96 12.75 3.28
C LEU A 126 5.81 12.40 4.21
N ARG A 127 6.11 11.69 5.30
CA ARG A 127 5.12 11.29 6.32
C ARG A 127 5.00 12.29 7.47
N ASP A 128 5.88 13.29 7.47
CA ASP A 128 6.14 14.21 8.58
C ASP A 128 6.36 13.49 9.93
N LEU A 129 7.19 12.45 9.92
CA LEU A 129 7.53 11.72 11.15
C LEU A 129 8.31 12.65 12.09
N GLY A 130 7.87 12.72 13.35
CA GLY A 130 8.47 13.60 14.34
C GLY A 130 8.31 13.07 15.75
N GLY A 131 9.10 13.61 16.67
CA GLY A 131 9.35 13.01 17.97
C GLY A 131 10.64 12.20 17.95
N ILE A 132 10.67 11.10 18.70
CA ILE A 132 11.82 10.20 18.77
C ILE A 132 11.70 9.18 17.64
N ILE A 133 12.77 9.03 16.87
CA ILE A 133 12.91 8.06 15.79
C ILE A 133 14.14 7.21 16.11
N VAL A 134 13.97 5.90 16.08
CA VAL A 134 15.03 4.92 16.28
C VAL A 134 15.22 4.16 14.99
N VAL A 135 16.45 4.13 14.48
CA VAL A 135 16.81 3.40 13.26
C VAL A 135 17.77 2.27 13.62
N ASP A 136 17.34 1.05 13.33
CA ASP A 136 18.15 -0.17 13.41
C ASP A 136 18.77 -0.43 12.03
N PHE A 137 20.02 0.03 11.86
CA PHE A 137 20.78 -0.19 10.64
C PHE A 137 21.45 -1.57 10.68
N ILE A 138 21.82 -2.10 9.51
CA ILE A 138 22.58 -3.35 9.44
C ILE A 138 23.89 -3.19 10.20
N ASP A 139 24.22 -4.17 11.04
CA ASP A 139 25.43 -4.18 11.85
C ASP A 139 26.69 -3.93 11.00
N MET A 140 27.47 -2.91 11.41
CA MET A 140 28.79 -2.61 10.86
C MET A 140 29.84 -2.76 11.97
N LYS A 141 30.94 -3.45 11.67
CA LYS A 141 32.02 -3.70 12.65
C LYS A 141 33.00 -2.53 12.71
N LEU A 142 33.26 -1.87 11.58
CA LEU A 142 34.27 -0.83 11.49
C LEU A 142 33.74 0.52 12.00
N PRO A 143 34.40 1.18 12.97
CA PRO A 143 34.02 2.51 13.45
C PRO A 143 33.95 3.56 12.34
N GLU A 144 34.83 3.46 11.34
CA GLU A 144 34.86 4.35 10.17
C GLU A 144 33.57 4.27 9.36
N ASN A 145 32.98 3.08 9.25
CA ASN A 145 31.72 2.88 8.52
C ASN A 145 30.53 3.48 9.29
N LYS A 146 30.52 3.33 10.62
CA LYS A 146 29.52 4.00 11.49
C LYS A 146 29.60 5.51 11.38
N LYS A 147 30.81 6.06 11.32
CA LYS A 147 31.05 7.50 11.13
C LYS A 147 30.53 7.98 9.77
N LYS A 148 30.84 7.26 8.69
CA LYS A 148 30.33 7.58 7.34
C LYS A 148 28.80 7.58 7.28
N LEU A 149 28.16 6.62 7.95
CA LEU A 149 26.70 6.56 8.01
C LEU A 149 26.09 7.75 8.77
N LEU A 150 26.70 8.17 9.87
CA LEU A 150 26.29 9.38 10.59
C LEU A 150 26.41 10.63 9.71
N GLU A 151 27.56 10.83 9.07
CA GLU A 151 27.80 11.96 8.16
C GLU A 151 26.80 11.97 6.99
N LYS A 152 26.47 10.78 6.47
CA LYS A 152 25.45 10.62 5.43
C LYS A 152 24.07 11.05 5.95
N MET A 153 23.64 10.56 7.11
CA MET A 153 22.34 10.94 7.69
C MET A 153 22.24 12.44 7.97
N GLU A 154 23.31 13.05 8.49
CA GLU A 154 23.40 14.51 8.67
C GLU A 154 23.27 15.25 7.35
N ALA A 155 23.97 14.81 6.29
CA ALA A 155 23.87 15.41 4.97
C ALA A 155 22.45 15.28 4.37
N CYS A 156 21.79 14.13 4.53
CA CYS A 156 20.44 13.88 4.01
C CYS A 156 19.36 14.73 4.71
N LEU A 157 19.60 15.13 5.95
CA LEU A 157 18.70 15.97 6.75
C LEU A 157 19.13 17.44 6.84
N ALA A 158 20.30 17.82 6.32
CA ALA A 158 20.80 19.20 6.38
C ALA A 158 19.83 20.26 5.84
N ASN A 159 19.05 19.90 4.80
CA ASN A 159 18.02 20.76 4.20
C ASN A 159 16.60 20.48 4.72
N ASP A 160 16.44 19.66 5.76
CA ASP A 160 15.15 19.46 6.41
C ASP A 160 14.76 20.73 7.17
N ARG A 161 13.51 21.14 6.99
CA ARG A 161 12.94 22.33 7.62
C ARG A 161 12.66 22.09 9.11
N ALA A 162 12.37 20.84 9.48
CA ALA A 162 12.17 20.47 10.88
C ALA A 162 13.51 20.46 11.61
N LYS A 163 13.56 21.11 12.78
CA LYS A 163 14.73 21.00 13.66
C LYS A 163 14.93 19.55 14.04
N HIS A 164 16.16 19.09 13.94
CA HIS A 164 16.51 17.71 14.23
C HIS A 164 17.85 17.59 14.93
N THR A 165 18.02 16.53 15.70
CA THR A 165 19.28 16.11 16.28
C THR A 165 19.49 14.65 15.95
N ILE A 166 20.68 14.31 15.47
CA ILE A 166 21.07 12.93 15.14
C ILE A 166 22.18 12.55 16.11
N LEU A 167 22.00 11.44 16.82
CA LEU A 167 23.03 10.88 17.68
C LEU A 167 23.83 9.81 16.92
N PRO A 168 25.13 9.64 17.22
CA PRO A 168 25.91 8.53 16.68
C PRO A 168 25.29 7.17 17.02
N ILE A 169 25.61 6.16 16.22
CA ILE A 169 25.17 4.79 16.47
C ILE A 169 25.61 4.37 17.87
N SER A 170 24.63 3.97 18.68
CA SER A 170 24.83 3.59 20.07
C SER A 170 25.58 2.26 20.19
N LYS A 171 25.91 1.88 21.43
CA LYS A 171 26.49 0.56 21.73
C LYS A 171 25.55 -0.61 21.39
N PHE A 172 24.24 -0.35 21.26
CA PHE A 172 23.23 -1.34 20.89
C PHE A 172 22.98 -1.40 19.38
N GLY A 173 23.78 -0.73 18.54
CA GLY A 173 23.63 -0.78 17.07
C GLY A 173 22.58 0.19 16.51
N ILE A 174 21.77 0.81 17.37
CA ILE A 174 20.73 1.76 16.95
C ILE A 174 21.23 3.21 16.80
N MET A 175 20.70 3.91 15.80
CA MET A 175 20.80 5.37 15.65
C MET A 175 19.54 6.04 16.21
N GLN A 176 19.70 7.15 16.92
CA GLN A 176 18.58 7.89 17.52
C GLN A 176 18.51 9.29 16.91
N ILE A 177 17.30 9.67 16.49
CA ILE A 177 17.02 10.95 15.87
C ILE A 177 15.85 11.59 16.61
N THR A 178 15.98 12.86 16.97
CA THR A 178 14.84 13.68 17.35
C THR A 178 14.52 14.61 16.19
N ARG A 179 13.23 14.72 15.83
CA ARG A 179 12.77 15.61 14.75
C ARG A 179 11.53 16.37 15.21
N GLN A 180 11.54 17.69 15.06
CA GLN A 180 10.42 18.55 15.44
C GLN A 180 9.17 18.22 14.61
N ARG A 181 8.02 18.04 15.28
CA ARG A 181 6.71 17.91 14.61
C ARG A 181 6.29 19.27 14.07
N MET A 182 6.11 19.35 12.75
CA MET A 182 5.67 20.58 12.08
C MET A 182 4.16 20.54 11.80
N LYS A 183 3.62 19.36 11.48
CA LYS A 183 2.21 19.07 11.28
C LYS A 183 1.84 17.74 11.98
N PRO A 184 0.54 17.41 12.08
CA PRO A 184 0.12 16.05 12.41
C PRO A 184 0.70 15.04 11.40
N GLU A 185 1.07 13.86 11.89
CA GLU A 185 1.61 12.78 11.05
C GLU A 185 0.61 12.37 9.97
N VAL A 186 1.12 12.13 8.77
CA VAL A 186 0.30 11.73 7.62
C VAL A 186 0.25 10.21 7.56
N ASN A 187 -0.83 9.62 8.09
CA ASN A 187 -1.11 8.20 7.92
C ASN A 187 -2.07 7.99 6.75
N ILE A 188 -1.54 7.45 5.65
CA ILE A 188 -2.35 7.07 4.48
C ILE A 188 -2.55 5.56 4.56
N ASN A 189 -3.82 5.13 4.61
CA ASN A 189 -4.12 3.73 4.46
C ASN A 189 -3.79 3.30 3.02
N THR A 190 -2.66 2.64 2.83
CA THR A 190 -2.24 2.08 1.54
C THR A 190 -2.74 0.65 1.34
N GLN A 191 -3.39 0.06 2.35
CA GLN A 191 -3.87 -1.31 2.31
C GLN A 191 -5.33 -1.34 1.89
N GLU A 192 -5.63 -2.24 0.97
CA GLU A 192 -7.00 -2.56 0.58
C GLU A 192 -7.45 -3.78 1.39
N ALA A 193 -8.70 -3.82 1.81
CA ALA A 193 -9.25 -4.99 2.49
C ALA A 193 -9.11 -6.19 1.54
N CYS A 194 -8.52 -7.29 2.01
CA CYS A 194 -8.42 -8.49 1.20
C CYS A 194 -9.84 -8.92 0.79
N PRO A 195 -10.18 -8.95 -0.51
CA PRO A 195 -11.55 -9.18 -0.97
C PRO A 195 -12.06 -10.59 -0.62
N THR A 196 -11.14 -11.53 -0.38
CA THR A 196 -11.44 -12.91 0.00
C THR A 196 -11.83 -13.07 1.46
N CYS A 197 -11.19 -12.33 2.38
CA CYS A 197 -11.39 -12.49 3.82
C CYS A 197 -11.92 -11.23 4.50
N ASN A 198 -12.19 -10.17 3.75
CA ASN A 198 -12.54 -8.83 4.20
C ASN A 198 -11.65 -8.32 5.34
N GLY A 199 -10.34 -8.56 5.21
CA GLY A 199 -9.33 -8.10 6.18
C GLY A 199 -9.15 -8.98 7.42
N THR A 200 -9.88 -10.10 7.56
CA THR A 200 -9.74 -10.98 8.74
C THR A 200 -8.48 -11.87 8.71
N GLY A 201 -7.85 -12.02 7.54
CA GLY A 201 -6.73 -12.94 7.31
C GLY A 201 -7.13 -14.42 7.40
N LYS A 202 -8.44 -14.73 7.49
CA LYS A 202 -8.97 -16.08 7.66
C LYS A 202 -10.07 -16.33 6.64
N ILE A 203 -10.08 -17.51 6.06
CA ILE A 203 -11.16 -17.99 5.19
C ILE A 203 -11.85 -19.17 5.85
N THR A 204 -13.11 -19.41 5.48
CA THR A 204 -13.81 -20.65 5.85
C THR A 204 -13.01 -21.84 5.32
N SER A 205 -12.93 -22.91 6.12
CA SER A 205 -12.24 -24.13 5.73
C SER A 205 -12.84 -24.69 4.44
N THR A 206 -12.00 -24.96 3.44
CA THR A 206 -12.41 -25.57 2.17
C THR A 206 -13.03 -26.96 2.37
N LEU A 207 -12.75 -27.62 3.50
CA LEU A 207 -13.38 -28.89 3.88
C LEU A 207 -14.90 -28.76 4.07
N LEU A 208 -15.40 -27.58 4.45
CA LEU A 208 -16.82 -27.33 4.68
C LEU A 208 -17.55 -26.80 3.43
N LEU A 209 -16.80 -26.40 2.39
CA LEU A 209 -17.37 -25.75 1.22
C LEU A 209 -18.37 -26.65 0.48
N GLU A 210 -18.07 -27.94 0.35
CA GLU A 210 -18.99 -28.90 -0.27
C GLU A 210 -20.32 -28.97 0.50
N ASP A 211 -20.25 -29.15 1.82
CA ASP A 211 -21.42 -29.27 2.70
C ASP A 211 -22.24 -27.97 2.71
N GLU A 212 -21.57 -26.82 2.65
CA GLU A 212 -22.19 -25.51 2.62
C GLU A 212 -22.96 -25.26 1.32
N ILE A 213 -22.32 -25.54 0.16
CA ILE A 213 -22.96 -25.45 -1.15
C ILE A 213 -24.18 -26.38 -1.20
N GLU A 214 -24.03 -27.63 -0.75
CA GLU A 214 -25.13 -28.59 -0.74
C GLU A 214 -26.30 -28.14 0.15
N LYS A 215 -25.99 -27.63 1.34
CA LYS A 215 -26.98 -27.10 2.29
C LYS A 215 -27.75 -25.93 1.67
N ASN A 216 -27.05 -24.99 1.05
CA ASN A 216 -27.65 -23.80 0.45
C ASN A 216 -28.44 -24.14 -0.81
N LEU A 217 -27.96 -25.08 -1.63
CA LEU A 217 -28.75 -25.65 -2.73
C LEU A 217 -30.05 -26.29 -2.22
N SER A 218 -29.98 -27.09 -1.15
CA SER A 218 -31.17 -27.70 -0.56
C SER A 218 -32.15 -26.66 -0.03
N TYR A 219 -31.64 -25.59 0.60
CA TYR A 219 -32.44 -24.47 1.08
C TYR A 219 -33.20 -23.80 -0.09
N LEU A 220 -32.51 -23.45 -1.17
CA LEU A 220 -33.10 -22.80 -2.34
C LEU A 220 -34.18 -23.68 -2.99
N ILE A 221 -33.91 -24.96 -3.18
CA ILE A 221 -34.88 -25.90 -3.78
C ILE A 221 -36.12 -26.05 -2.88
N LYS A 222 -35.95 -26.14 -1.55
CA LYS A 222 -37.08 -26.18 -0.61
C LYS A 222 -37.96 -24.92 -0.65
N HIS A 223 -37.36 -23.77 -0.96
CA HIS A 223 -38.07 -22.50 -1.14
C HIS A 223 -38.54 -22.28 -2.59
N LYS A 224 -38.61 -23.35 -3.40
CA LYS A 224 -39.13 -23.36 -4.76
C LYS A 224 -38.36 -22.49 -5.76
N HIS A 225 -37.07 -22.29 -5.55
CA HIS A 225 -36.21 -21.77 -6.61
C HIS A 225 -35.95 -22.87 -7.65
N GLU A 226 -36.31 -22.58 -8.90
CA GLU A 226 -36.15 -23.50 -10.04
C GLU A 226 -35.04 -23.02 -10.99
N GLN A 227 -34.52 -23.92 -11.82
CA GLN A 227 -33.53 -23.61 -12.87
C GLN A 227 -32.25 -22.93 -12.34
N LEU A 228 -31.82 -23.34 -11.15
CA LEU A 228 -30.63 -22.81 -10.48
C LEU A 228 -29.36 -23.04 -11.30
N LYS A 229 -28.48 -22.04 -11.31
CA LYS A 229 -27.11 -22.11 -11.81
C LYS A 229 -26.14 -21.80 -10.68
N LEU A 230 -25.23 -22.73 -10.39
CA LEU A 230 -24.14 -22.56 -9.43
C LEU A 230 -22.89 -22.07 -10.17
N VAL A 231 -22.34 -20.92 -9.75
CA VAL A 231 -21.06 -20.41 -10.26
C VAL A 231 -20.02 -20.50 -9.14
N VAL A 232 -18.87 -21.09 -9.45
CA VAL A 232 -17.78 -21.37 -8.51
C VAL A 232 -16.41 -21.09 -9.14
N HIS A 233 -15.34 -21.02 -8.35
CA HIS A 233 -13.97 -21.00 -8.89
C HIS A 233 -13.65 -22.28 -9.70
N PRO A 234 -12.82 -22.22 -10.78
CA PRO A 234 -12.49 -23.38 -11.63
C PRO A 234 -12.00 -24.64 -10.90
N PHE A 235 -11.27 -24.50 -9.80
CA PHE A 235 -10.84 -25.67 -9.00
C PHE A 235 -12.01 -26.36 -8.29
N VAL A 236 -12.98 -25.59 -7.80
CA VAL A 236 -14.20 -26.13 -7.18
C VAL A 236 -15.09 -26.76 -8.25
N TYR A 237 -15.22 -26.11 -9.42
CA TYR A 237 -15.90 -26.69 -10.58
C TYR A 237 -15.32 -28.07 -10.91
N ALA A 238 -14.00 -28.13 -11.12
CA ALA A 238 -13.30 -29.36 -11.45
C ALA A 238 -13.49 -30.43 -10.38
N TYR A 239 -13.50 -30.07 -9.09
CA TYR A 239 -13.78 -30.97 -7.98
C TYR A 239 -15.22 -31.51 -8.01
N LEU A 240 -16.23 -30.63 -8.13
CA LEU A 240 -17.65 -30.99 -8.10
C LEU A 240 -18.08 -31.80 -9.34
N THR A 241 -17.43 -31.60 -10.48
CA THR A 241 -17.69 -32.31 -11.73
C THR A 241 -16.72 -33.45 -12.01
N LYS A 242 -15.78 -33.75 -11.10
CA LYS A 242 -14.78 -34.80 -11.30
C LYS A 242 -15.43 -36.18 -11.39
N GLY A 243 -14.92 -36.99 -12.32
CA GLY A 243 -15.26 -38.40 -12.44
C GLY A 243 -16.31 -38.67 -13.52
N TRP A 244 -16.93 -39.84 -13.43
CA TRP A 244 -17.93 -40.22 -14.42
C TRP A 244 -19.19 -39.37 -14.28
N PHE A 245 -19.79 -38.93 -15.39
CA PHE A 245 -20.87 -37.94 -15.40
C PHE A 245 -22.09 -38.23 -14.51
N TRP A 246 -22.39 -39.51 -14.19
CA TRP A 246 -23.47 -39.90 -13.28
C TRP A 246 -23.03 -40.08 -11.81
N LYS A 247 -21.72 -39.99 -11.51
CA LYS A 247 -21.13 -40.10 -10.16
C LYS A 247 -20.53 -38.80 -9.64
N THR A 248 -20.62 -37.71 -10.41
CA THR A 248 -20.16 -36.40 -9.94
C THR A 248 -20.98 -35.93 -8.74
N LYS A 249 -20.42 -35.05 -7.90
CA LYS A 249 -21.15 -34.47 -6.76
C LYS A 249 -22.41 -33.76 -7.25
N MET A 250 -22.31 -33.00 -8.34
CA MET A 250 -23.47 -32.39 -9.00
C MET A 250 -24.53 -33.39 -9.44
N ALA A 251 -24.15 -34.53 -10.02
CA ALA A 251 -25.12 -35.56 -10.42
C ALA A 251 -25.81 -36.20 -9.20
N ILE A 252 -25.05 -36.43 -8.12
CA ILE A 252 -25.59 -36.94 -6.85
C ILE A 252 -26.59 -35.95 -6.26
N TRP A 253 -26.25 -34.66 -6.19
CA TRP A 253 -27.14 -33.61 -5.68
C TRP A 253 -28.38 -33.44 -6.54
N ASN A 254 -28.23 -33.41 -7.87
CA ASN A 254 -29.36 -33.32 -8.80
C ASN A 254 -30.34 -34.49 -8.62
N LYS A 255 -29.83 -35.71 -8.43
CA LYS A 255 -30.65 -36.88 -8.12
C LYS A 255 -31.29 -36.79 -6.74
N LYS A 256 -30.53 -36.37 -5.73
CA LYS A 256 -30.97 -36.25 -4.33
C LYS A 256 -32.11 -35.24 -4.17
N PHE A 257 -32.02 -34.09 -4.86
CA PHE A 257 -32.99 -33.01 -4.74
C PHE A 257 -34.07 -33.02 -5.81
N GLY A 258 -34.00 -33.93 -6.80
CA GLY A 258 -35.01 -34.06 -7.85
C GLY A 258 -35.04 -32.88 -8.84
N GLN A 259 -34.03 -32.03 -8.83
CA GLN A 259 -33.93 -30.84 -9.67
C GLN A 259 -32.53 -30.74 -10.27
N LYS A 260 -32.45 -30.49 -11.58
CA LYS A 260 -31.18 -30.28 -12.26
C LYS A 260 -30.69 -28.85 -12.02
N THR A 261 -29.50 -28.72 -11.44
CA THR A 261 -28.79 -27.46 -11.23
C THR A 261 -27.67 -27.36 -12.26
N ALA A 262 -27.62 -26.25 -13.00
CA ALA A 262 -26.50 -25.95 -13.89
C ALA A 262 -25.27 -25.57 -13.06
N ILE A 263 -24.07 -25.81 -13.59
CA ILE A 263 -22.82 -25.40 -12.94
C ILE A 263 -21.89 -24.77 -13.98
N SER A 264 -21.24 -23.67 -13.62
CA SER A 264 -20.19 -23.03 -14.43
C SER A 264 -19.05 -22.52 -13.55
N SER A 265 -17.91 -22.17 -14.16
CA SER A 265 -16.76 -21.65 -13.45
C SER A 265 -16.47 -20.19 -13.81
N ASP A 266 -16.06 -19.39 -12.83
CA ASP A 266 -15.56 -18.03 -13.03
C ASP A 266 -14.18 -17.88 -12.36
N SER A 267 -13.15 -17.51 -13.13
CA SER A 267 -11.78 -17.36 -12.63
C SER A 267 -11.58 -16.10 -11.79
N SER A 268 -12.53 -15.16 -11.79
CA SER A 268 -12.51 -13.99 -10.92
C SER A 268 -12.89 -14.31 -9.47
N TYR A 269 -13.59 -15.44 -9.24
CA TYR A 269 -14.04 -15.85 -7.90
C TYR A 269 -12.86 -16.37 -7.08
N HIS A 270 -12.85 -16.09 -5.77
CA HIS A 270 -11.87 -16.74 -4.90
C HIS A 270 -12.25 -18.20 -4.60
N LEU A 271 -11.32 -18.99 -4.07
CA LEU A 271 -11.47 -20.45 -3.96
C LEU A 271 -12.72 -20.92 -3.18
N THR A 272 -13.11 -20.17 -2.15
CA THR A 272 -14.28 -20.46 -1.31
C THR A 272 -15.54 -19.67 -1.72
N GLU A 273 -15.48 -18.90 -2.79
CA GLU A 273 -16.59 -18.11 -3.30
C GLU A 273 -17.48 -18.96 -4.20
N TYR A 274 -18.79 -18.83 -4.00
CA TYR A 274 -19.79 -19.39 -4.87
C TYR A 274 -21.07 -18.57 -4.81
N HIS A 275 -21.80 -18.58 -5.91
CA HIS A 275 -23.05 -17.84 -6.03
C HIS A 275 -24.08 -18.68 -6.78
N PHE A 276 -25.35 -18.54 -6.42
CA PHE A 276 -26.46 -19.14 -7.14
C PHE A 276 -27.16 -18.08 -7.98
N PHE A 277 -27.58 -18.45 -9.18
CA PHE A 277 -28.33 -17.60 -10.08
C PHE A 277 -29.64 -18.28 -10.46
N ASP A 278 -30.65 -17.48 -10.72
CA ASP A 278 -31.94 -17.93 -11.22
C ASP A 278 -31.96 -18.08 -12.75
N LYS A 279 -33.14 -18.38 -13.31
CA LYS A 279 -33.35 -18.52 -14.76
C LYS A 279 -33.08 -17.25 -15.58
N ASN A 280 -33.10 -16.08 -14.94
CA ASN A 280 -32.88 -14.78 -15.57
C ASN A 280 -31.40 -14.34 -15.44
N GLU A 281 -30.53 -15.21 -14.91
CA GLU A 281 -29.15 -14.90 -14.54
C GLU A 281 -29.03 -13.81 -13.47
N GLU A 282 -30.06 -13.64 -12.63
CA GLU A 282 -30.00 -12.78 -11.46
C GLU A 282 -29.41 -13.55 -10.27
N GLU A 283 -28.45 -12.93 -9.58
CA GLU A 283 -27.81 -13.51 -8.40
C GLU A 283 -28.81 -13.63 -7.25
N ILE A 284 -28.94 -14.83 -6.69
CA ILE A 284 -29.77 -15.11 -5.53
C ILE A 284 -28.91 -14.94 -4.28
N LYS A 285 -29.20 -13.91 -3.50
CA LYS A 285 -28.54 -13.67 -2.21
C LYS A 285 -29.07 -14.63 -1.15
N LEU A 286 -28.17 -15.41 -0.56
CA LEU A 286 -28.43 -16.39 0.51
C LEU A 286 -28.46 -15.75 1.91
#